data_AF-A0A6A5DR80-F1
#
_entry.id   AF-A0A6A5DR80-F1
#
_cell.length_a   1.000
_cell.length_b   1.000
_cell.length_c   1.000
_cell.angle_alpha   90.00
_cell.angle_beta   90.00
_cell.angle_gamma   90.00
#
_symmetry.space_group_name_H-M   'P 1'
#
loop_
_entity.id
_entity.type
_entity.pdbx_description
1 polymer ?
#
loop_
_entity_poly.entity_id
_entity_poly.type
_entity_poly.pdbx_seq_one_letter_code
_entity_poly.pdbx_strand_id
1 'polypeptide(L)'
;MNETEIRLPLSEYSFERRFDERGAIEWMQANWSKSFMFSALYAVLVFGGQRYMKPRPKMNLRRPLVLWSLSLALFSIIGAVRTGSYMVHVLSSSGFRQSICNQSFYNGPVSKFWAYAFVLSKAPELGDTAFVVLRKQKLLFLHWYHHITVLLYSWYSYKDMVAGGGWFMTMNFSVHALMYSYYAARAAGLRVPRPLAVLITSAQIGQMFMGLTVSALVYRWMQHGDCPSHMDNITWASLMYLSYLLLFSNFFYHTYLRRQSQDASANGNANAKTCKAE
;
A
#
# COMPACT_ATOMS: atom_id res chain seq x y z
N MET A 1 6.51 30.74 27.90
CA MET A 1 5.96 29.37 27.90
C MET A 1 6.21 28.81 26.51
N ASN A 2 7.19 27.90 26.41
CA ASN A 2 7.83 27.48 25.16
C ASN A 2 6.90 26.56 24.34
N GLU A 3 6.57 26.96 23.12
CA GLU A 3 6.19 26.01 22.08
C GLU A 3 7.47 25.48 21.42
N THR A 4 7.77 24.21 21.71
CA THR A 4 8.72 23.41 20.94
C THR A 4 8.20 23.27 19.51
N GLU A 5 8.61 24.18 18.63
CA GLU A 5 8.64 23.93 17.19
C GLU A 5 9.50 22.69 16.94
N ILE A 6 8.86 21.55 16.67
CA ILE A 6 9.52 20.38 16.09
C ILE A 6 9.85 20.73 14.64
N ARG A 7 10.86 21.58 14.42
CA ARG A 7 11.52 21.72 13.11
C ARG A 7 12.43 20.52 12.95
N LEU A 8 11.89 19.39 12.51
CA LEU A 8 12.70 18.39 11.82
C LEU A 8 13.26 19.10 10.59
N PRO A 9 14.58 19.40 10.51
CA PRO A 9 15.11 19.96 9.29
C PRO A 9 14.91 18.88 8.22
N LEU A 10 14.15 19.19 7.17
CA LEU A 10 14.09 18.40 5.94
C LEU A 10 15.47 18.49 5.24
N SER A 11 16.52 18.03 5.93
CA SER A 11 17.85 17.94 5.38
C SER A 11 17.81 16.85 4.31
N GLU A 12 18.00 17.28 3.08
CA GLU A 12 18.09 16.41 1.91
C GLU A 12 19.33 15.52 2.01
N TYR A 13 19.16 14.25 1.68
CA TYR A 13 20.32 13.41 1.42
C TYR A 13 20.93 13.72 0.06
N SER A 14 22.23 13.44 -0.10
CA SER A 14 22.97 13.73 -1.34
C SER A 14 22.40 13.01 -2.57
N PHE A 15 21.74 11.87 -2.40
CA PHE A 15 21.08 11.16 -3.49
C PHE A 15 19.71 11.76 -3.85
N GLU A 16 18.96 12.29 -2.87
CA GLU A 16 17.67 12.96 -3.12
C GLU A 16 17.91 14.26 -3.89
N ARG A 17 18.93 15.03 -3.51
CA ARG A 17 19.31 16.28 -4.18
C ARG A 17 19.71 16.07 -5.64
N ARG A 18 20.52 15.05 -5.90
CA ARG A 18 21.05 14.72 -7.25
C ARG A 18 20.06 13.97 -8.14
N PHE A 19 18.90 13.59 -7.61
CA PHE A 19 17.89 12.89 -8.40
C PHE A 19 17.29 13.84 -9.45
N ASP A 20 17.29 13.38 -10.71
CA ASP A 20 16.69 14.09 -11.84
C ASP A 20 15.19 13.74 -11.94
N GLU A 21 14.35 14.58 -11.35
CA GLU A 21 12.90 14.41 -11.40
C GLU A 21 12.33 14.58 -12.81
N ARG A 22 12.93 15.43 -13.65
CA ARG A 22 12.42 15.67 -15.01
C ARG A 22 12.62 14.46 -15.88
N GLY A 23 13.84 13.90 -15.88
CA GLY A 23 14.13 12.66 -16.58
C GLY A 23 13.26 11.50 -16.09
N ALA A 24 12.97 11.43 -14.78
CA ALA A 24 12.07 10.42 -14.23
C ALA A 24 10.62 10.57 -14.71
N ILE A 25 10.10 11.80 -14.76
CA ILE A 25 8.75 12.10 -15.28
C ILE A 25 8.66 11.78 -16.78
N GLU A 26 9.64 12.22 -17.58
CA GLU A 26 9.70 11.95 -19.02
C GLU A 26 9.77 10.44 -19.29
N TRP A 27 10.61 9.72 -18.53
CA TRP A 27 10.69 8.26 -18.63
C TRP A 27 9.33 7.63 -18.32
N MET A 28 8.65 8.07 -17.26
CA MET A 28 7.33 7.53 -16.93
C MET A 28 6.29 7.85 -18.00
N GLN A 29 6.30 9.05 -18.56
CA GLN A 29 5.40 9.44 -19.66
C GLN A 29 5.62 8.58 -20.92
N ALA A 30 6.86 8.21 -21.22
CA ALA A 30 7.18 7.35 -22.36
C ALA A 30 6.90 5.86 -22.08
N ASN A 31 6.96 5.42 -20.81
CA ASN A 31 7.04 4.00 -20.47
C ASN A 31 5.90 3.49 -19.57
N TRP A 32 4.93 4.31 -19.19
CA TRP A 32 3.83 3.90 -18.30
C TRP A 32 3.08 2.67 -18.81
N SER A 33 2.95 2.50 -20.13
CA SER A 33 2.27 1.37 -20.77
C SER A 33 2.99 0.03 -20.56
N LYS A 34 4.28 0.03 -20.18
CA LYS A 34 5.01 -1.19 -19.80
C LYS A 34 4.39 -1.89 -18.58
N SER A 35 3.64 -1.16 -17.76
CA SER A 35 2.88 -1.74 -16.65
C SER A 35 1.91 -2.83 -17.12
N PHE A 36 1.25 -2.67 -18.29
CA PHE A 36 0.39 -3.71 -18.86
C PHE A 36 1.15 -4.99 -19.21
N MET A 37 2.34 -4.84 -19.80
CA MET A 37 3.22 -5.97 -20.09
C MET A 37 3.67 -6.68 -18.82
N PHE A 38 4.05 -5.94 -17.78
CA PHE A 38 4.40 -6.53 -16.49
C PHE A 38 3.21 -7.24 -15.82
N SER A 39 2.00 -6.66 -15.88
CA SER A 39 0.77 -7.29 -15.36
C SER A 39 0.41 -8.56 -16.12
N ALA A 40 0.52 -8.56 -17.46
CA ALA A 40 0.26 -9.75 -18.27
C ALA A 40 1.28 -10.87 -17.96
N LEU A 41 2.58 -10.53 -17.92
CA LEU A 41 3.63 -11.46 -17.55
C LEU A 41 3.40 -12.01 -16.14
N TYR A 42 3.06 -11.15 -15.19
CA TYR A 42 2.72 -11.54 -13.83
C TYR A 42 1.57 -12.55 -13.78
N ALA A 43 0.46 -12.30 -14.48
CA ALA A 43 -0.67 -13.22 -14.52
C ALA A 43 -0.26 -14.59 -15.08
N VAL A 44 0.49 -14.61 -16.19
CA VAL A 44 1.02 -15.84 -16.79
C VAL A 44 1.92 -16.59 -15.81
N LEU A 45 2.84 -15.91 -15.14
CA LEU A 45 3.75 -16.52 -14.16
C LEU A 45 3.01 -17.04 -12.93
N VAL A 46 1.97 -16.35 -12.46
CA VAL A 46 1.18 -16.77 -11.30
C VAL A 46 0.38 -18.02 -11.61
N PHE A 47 -0.43 -18.01 -12.68
CA PHE A 47 -1.27 -19.16 -13.04
C PHE A 47 -0.45 -20.33 -13.59
N GLY A 48 0.56 -20.04 -14.41
CA GLY A 48 1.53 -21.03 -14.89
C GLY A 48 2.33 -21.63 -13.75
N GLY A 49 2.83 -20.80 -12.83
CA GLY A 49 3.55 -21.23 -11.63
C GLY A 49 2.71 -22.10 -10.72
N GLN A 50 1.41 -21.78 -10.53
CA GLN A 50 0.50 -22.65 -9.80
C GLN A 50 0.36 -24.03 -10.46
N ARG A 51 0.19 -24.09 -11.78
CA ARG A 51 0.09 -25.36 -12.53
C ARG A 51 1.38 -26.17 -12.43
N TYR A 52 2.52 -25.50 -12.58
CA TYR A 52 3.86 -26.08 -12.48
C TYR A 52 4.17 -26.62 -11.07
N MET A 53 3.70 -25.94 -10.03
CA MET A 53 3.92 -26.37 -8.65
C MET A 53 2.96 -27.49 -8.21
N LYS A 54 1.83 -27.74 -8.89
CA LYS A 54 0.88 -28.82 -8.51
C LYS A 54 1.57 -30.17 -8.21
N PRO A 55 2.39 -30.75 -9.10
CA PRO A 55 3.06 -32.03 -8.84
C PRO A 55 4.28 -31.96 -7.90
N ARG A 56 4.79 -30.77 -7.57
CA ARG A 56 6.06 -30.61 -6.82
C ARG A 56 5.86 -30.44 -5.31
N PRO A 57 6.82 -30.76 -4.45
CA PRO A 57 6.73 -30.42 -3.03
C PRO A 57 6.79 -28.90 -2.80
N LYS A 58 6.28 -28.43 -1.65
CA LYS A 58 6.40 -27.02 -1.24
C LYS A 58 7.87 -26.67 -1.00
N MET A 59 8.32 -25.49 -1.44
CA MET A 59 9.71 -25.06 -1.24
C MET A 59 9.89 -24.34 0.10
N ASN A 60 11.03 -24.58 0.75
CA ASN A 60 11.39 -23.87 1.98
C ASN A 60 12.14 -22.57 1.66
N LEU A 61 11.38 -21.53 1.33
CA LEU A 61 11.90 -20.20 1.00
C LEU A 61 11.91 -19.25 2.21
N ARG A 62 12.04 -19.77 3.44
CA ARG A 62 11.92 -18.95 4.64
C ARG A 62 12.97 -17.84 4.72
N ARG A 63 14.27 -18.15 4.52
CA ARG A 63 15.34 -17.14 4.58
C ARG A 63 15.19 -16.07 3.49
N PRO A 64 14.99 -16.43 2.20
CA PRO A 64 14.70 -15.44 1.17
C PRO A 64 13.47 -14.58 1.47
N LEU A 65 12.39 -15.18 1.97
CA LEU A 65 11.17 -14.46 2.33
C LEU A 65 11.40 -13.45 3.46
N VAL A 66 12.21 -13.80 4.47
CA VAL A 66 12.58 -12.87 5.56
C VAL A 66 13.35 -11.69 5.00
N LEU A 67 14.40 -11.94 4.22
CA LEU A 67 15.23 -10.88 3.65
C LEU A 67 14.43 -9.97 2.72
N TRP A 68 13.59 -10.58 1.88
CA TRP A 68 12.66 -9.88 0.99
C TRP A 68 11.69 -8.98 1.77
N SER A 69 10.95 -9.55 2.72
CA SER A 69 10.00 -8.79 3.54
C SER A 69 10.68 -7.70 4.34
N LEU A 70 11.89 -7.95 4.86
CA LEU A 70 12.68 -6.96 5.58
C LEU A 70 13.14 -5.82 4.67
N SER A 71 13.58 -6.11 3.44
CA SER A 71 13.95 -5.07 2.48
C SER A 71 12.78 -4.16 2.13
N LEU A 72 11.59 -4.74 1.91
CA LEU A 72 10.38 -3.96 1.64
C LEU A 72 9.90 -3.19 2.88
N ALA A 73 10.09 -3.75 4.07
CA ALA A 73 9.81 -3.05 5.33
C ALA A 73 10.73 -1.83 5.50
N LEU A 74 12.04 -2.00 5.34
CA LEU A 74 13.01 -0.90 5.46
C LEU A 74 12.75 0.18 4.42
N PHE A 75 12.55 -0.21 3.15
CA PHE A 75 12.18 0.71 2.09
C PHE A 75 10.92 1.51 2.45
N SER A 76 9.88 0.84 2.94
CA SER A 76 8.61 1.48 3.29
C SER A 76 8.71 2.36 4.53
N ILE A 77 9.50 1.97 5.54
CA ILE A 77 9.75 2.77 6.74
C ILE A 77 10.47 4.07 6.39
N ILE A 78 11.56 3.97 5.62
CA ILE A 78 12.32 5.17 5.23
C ILE A 78 11.45 6.06 4.36
N GLY A 79 10.73 5.48 3.39
CA GLY A 79 9.76 6.22 2.56
C GLY A 79 8.70 6.93 3.40
N ALA A 80 8.06 6.23 4.34
CA ALA A 80 7.03 6.79 5.22
C ALA A 80 7.56 7.94 6.08
N VAL A 81 8.76 7.82 6.65
CA VAL A 81 9.37 8.90 7.44
C VAL A 81 9.68 10.09 6.54
N ARG A 82 10.32 9.89 5.39
CA ARG A 82 10.73 10.99 4.50
C ARG A 82 9.54 11.71 3.88
N THR A 83 8.60 10.97 3.30
CA THR A 83 7.40 11.57 2.69
C THR A 83 6.44 12.09 3.75
N GLY A 84 6.33 11.43 4.90
CA GLY A 84 5.53 11.88 6.04
C GLY A 84 6.01 13.21 6.61
N SER A 85 7.30 13.36 6.88
CA SER A 85 7.88 14.64 7.31
C SER A 85 7.65 15.76 6.29
N TYR A 86 7.79 15.45 4.99
CA TYR A 86 7.50 16.42 3.93
C TYR A 86 6.02 16.82 3.90
N MET A 87 5.10 15.85 3.99
CA MET A 87 3.66 16.11 4.00
C MET A 87 3.23 16.93 5.22
N VAL A 88 3.79 16.66 6.41
CA VAL A 88 3.54 17.47 7.62
C VAL A 88 4.02 18.90 7.42
N HIS A 89 5.19 19.11 6.82
CA HIS A 89 5.70 20.43 6.51
C HIS A 89 4.82 21.19 5.51
N VAL A 90 4.37 20.53 4.43
CA VAL A 90 3.45 21.13 3.45
C VAL A 90 2.10 21.47 4.10
N LEU A 91 1.58 20.57 4.95
CA LEU A 91 0.34 20.78 5.67
C LEU A 91 0.41 21.98 6.62
N SER A 92 1.53 22.12 7.35
CA SER A 92 1.75 23.21 8.29
C SER A 92 2.05 24.56 7.62
N SER A 93 2.68 24.55 6.45
CA SER A 93 3.09 25.79 5.76
C SER A 93 2.04 26.31 4.79
N SER A 94 1.38 25.41 4.06
CA SER A 94 0.51 25.74 2.93
C SER A 94 -0.96 25.40 3.19
N GLY A 95 -1.26 24.71 4.28
CA GLY A 95 -2.61 24.28 4.66
C GLY A 95 -3.08 23.00 3.97
N PHE A 96 -4.21 22.48 4.45
CA PHE A 96 -4.74 21.17 4.03
C PHE A 96 -5.13 21.11 2.56
N ARG A 97 -5.84 22.13 2.06
CA ARG A 97 -6.28 22.19 0.66
C ARG A 97 -5.09 22.16 -0.30
N GLN A 98 -4.10 23.00 -0.04
CA GLN A 98 -2.89 23.04 -0.88
C GLN A 98 -2.09 21.75 -0.78
N SER A 99 -2.04 21.10 0.39
CA SER A 99 -1.35 19.80 0.54
C SER A 99 -1.93 18.69 -0.35
N ILE A 100 -3.21 18.80 -0.72
CA ILE A 100 -3.89 17.86 -1.63
C ILE A 100 -3.73 18.30 -3.08
N CYS A 101 -3.99 19.57 -3.39
CA CYS A 101 -4.02 20.05 -4.78
C CYS A 101 -2.62 20.22 -5.40
N ASN A 102 -1.59 20.45 -4.59
CA ASN A 102 -0.27 20.81 -5.08
C ASN A 102 0.50 19.58 -5.61
N GLN A 103 1.04 19.69 -6.82
CA GLN A 103 1.92 18.70 -7.44
C GLN A 103 3.38 18.80 -6.94
N SER A 104 3.67 19.70 -6.00
CA SER A 104 5.00 19.88 -5.40
C SER A 104 5.59 18.60 -4.82
N PHE A 105 4.76 17.61 -4.46
CA PHE A 105 5.25 16.31 -4.01
C PHE A 105 6.13 15.60 -5.05
N TYR A 106 5.88 15.77 -6.36
CA TYR A 106 6.67 15.13 -7.41
C TYR A 106 8.01 15.84 -7.69
N ASN A 107 8.10 17.14 -7.35
CA ASN A 107 9.29 17.97 -7.59
C ASN A 107 9.97 18.45 -6.30
N GLY A 108 9.46 18.01 -5.15
CA GLY A 108 9.91 18.46 -3.84
C GLY A 108 11.30 17.93 -3.51
N PRO A 109 12.11 18.69 -2.75
CA PRO A 109 13.52 18.38 -2.52
C PRO A 109 13.76 16.97 -1.95
N VAL A 110 12.88 16.54 -1.05
CA VAL A 110 12.91 15.21 -0.45
C VAL A 110 12.00 14.25 -1.21
N SER A 111 10.76 14.65 -1.49
CA SER A 111 9.70 13.76 -1.96
C SER A 111 9.87 13.25 -3.39
N LYS A 112 10.59 13.96 -4.27
CA LYS A 112 10.74 13.61 -5.69
C LYS A 112 11.30 12.21 -5.95
N PHE A 113 12.38 11.86 -5.25
CA PHE A 113 12.98 10.53 -5.34
C PHE A 113 12.02 9.46 -4.83
N TRP A 114 11.37 9.71 -3.69
CA TRP A 114 10.47 8.75 -3.05
C TRP A 114 9.20 8.52 -3.86
N ALA A 115 8.68 9.54 -4.54
CA ALA A 115 7.56 9.41 -5.44
C ALA A 115 7.89 8.48 -6.62
N TYR A 116 9.07 8.65 -7.23
CA TYR A 116 9.52 7.76 -8.31
C TYR A 116 9.78 6.34 -7.82
N ALA A 117 10.50 6.20 -6.71
CA ALA A 117 10.82 4.91 -6.12
C ALA A 117 9.55 4.14 -5.71
N PHE A 118 8.51 4.82 -5.25
CA PHE A 118 7.20 4.24 -4.92
C PHE A 118 6.55 3.56 -6.12
N VAL A 119 6.52 4.24 -7.27
CA VAL A 119 5.87 3.72 -8.48
C VAL A 119 6.65 2.53 -9.02
N LEU A 120 7.98 2.63 -9.00
CA LEU A 120 8.83 1.51 -9.38
C LEU A 120 8.70 0.33 -8.43
N SER A 121 8.51 0.54 -7.11
CA SER A 121 8.42 -0.54 -6.12
C SER A 121 7.26 -1.50 -6.37
N LYS A 122 6.20 -1.06 -7.07
CA LYS A 122 5.05 -1.91 -7.39
C LYS A 122 5.41 -3.09 -8.28
N ALA A 123 6.43 -2.97 -9.12
CA ALA A 123 6.90 -4.09 -9.94
C ALA A 123 7.67 -5.15 -9.10
N PRO A 124 8.66 -4.80 -8.25
CA PRO A 124 9.23 -5.71 -7.29
C PRO A 124 8.20 -6.36 -6.37
N GLU A 125 7.21 -5.62 -5.85
CA GLU A 125 6.16 -6.14 -4.95
C GLU A 125 5.39 -7.34 -5.55
N LEU A 126 5.35 -7.51 -6.88
CA LEU A 126 4.82 -8.72 -7.53
C LEU A 126 5.51 -10.02 -7.08
N GLY A 127 6.77 -9.92 -6.62
CA GLY A 127 7.53 -11.02 -6.04
C GLY A 127 6.87 -11.65 -4.81
N ASP A 128 6.02 -10.92 -4.09
CA ASP A 128 5.24 -11.46 -2.96
C ASP A 128 4.40 -12.66 -3.39
N THR A 129 3.76 -12.55 -4.56
CA THR A 129 2.94 -13.61 -5.10
C THR A 129 3.76 -14.82 -5.54
N ALA A 130 5.00 -14.60 -6.01
CA ALA A 130 5.91 -15.71 -6.33
C ALA A 130 6.17 -16.55 -5.07
N PHE A 131 6.46 -15.91 -3.92
CA PHE A 131 6.63 -16.64 -2.66
C PHE A 131 5.38 -17.41 -2.23
N VAL A 132 4.18 -16.85 -2.45
CA VAL A 132 2.90 -17.53 -2.16
C VAL A 132 2.76 -18.80 -3.01
N VAL A 133 2.99 -18.69 -4.33
CA VAL A 133 2.86 -19.81 -5.28
C VAL A 133 3.90 -20.90 -5.01
N LEU A 134 5.18 -20.51 -4.85
CA LEU A 134 6.29 -21.43 -4.63
C LEU A 134 6.22 -22.16 -3.27
N ARG A 135 5.59 -21.55 -2.27
CA ARG A 135 5.32 -22.17 -0.95
C ARG A 135 3.98 -22.90 -0.89
N LYS A 136 3.26 -23.03 -2.02
CA LYS A 136 1.93 -23.63 -2.10
C LYS A 136 0.93 -23.05 -1.10
N GLN A 137 1.00 -21.75 -0.84
CA GLN A 137 0.03 -21.06 -0.01
C GLN A 137 -1.21 -20.71 -0.84
N LYS A 138 -2.37 -20.57 -0.17
CA LYS A 138 -3.61 -20.19 -0.85
C LYS A 138 -3.47 -18.77 -1.38
N LEU A 139 -3.44 -18.65 -2.71
CA LEU A 139 -3.46 -17.35 -3.37
C LEU A 139 -4.89 -16.77 -3.30
N LEU A 140 -5.04 -15.64 -2.63
CA LEU A 140 -6.32 -14.95 -2.51
C LEU A 140 -6.58 -14.09 -3.75
N PHE A 141 -7.84 -14.02 -4.19
CA PHE A 141 -8.26 -13.12 -5.27
C PHE A 141 -7.83 -11.68 -5.01
N LEU A 142 -8.10 -11.19 -3.79
CA LEU A 142 -7.72 -9.86 -3.33
C LEU A 142 -6.23 -9.56 -3.56
N HIS A 143 -5.35 -10.54 -3.36
CA HIS A 143 -3.90 -10.32 -3.45
C HIS A 143 -3.44 -10.06 -4.88
N TRP A 144 -3.71 -10.98 -5.80
CA TRP A 144 -3.23 -10.82 -7.18
C TRP A 144 -4.00 -9.74 -7.94
N TYR A 145 -5.29 -9.55 -7.64
CA TYR A 145 -6.08 -8.44 -8.18
C TYR A 145 -5.45 -7.11 -7.78
N HIS A 146 -5.23 -6.89 -6.47
CA HIS A 146 -4.60 -5.69 -5.93
C HIS A 146 -3.23 -5.41 -6.57
N HIS A 147 -2.36 -6.41 -6.67
CA HIS A 147 -1.01 -6.22 -7.22
C HIS A 147 -1.02 -5.81 -8.70
N ILE A 148 -1.96 -6.34 -9.50
CA ILE A 148 -2.13 -5.90 -10.89
C ILE A 148 -2.64 -4.46 -10.94
N THR A 149 -3.74 -4.17 -10.24
CA THR A 149 -4.42 -2.88 -10.37
C THR A 149 -3.60 -1.74 -9.78
N VAL A 150 -2.87 -1.94 -8.67
CA VAL A 150 -1.99 -0.92 -8.10
C VAL A 150 -0.77 -0.64 -8.97
N LEU A 151 -0.24 -1.64 -9.67
CA LEU A 151 0.86 -1.45 -10.62
C LEU A 151 0.42 -0.58 -11.80
N LEU A 152 -0.70 -0.94 -12.44
CA LEU A 152 -1.25 -0.18 -13.56
C LEU A 152 -1.58 1.26 -13.15
N TYR A 153 -2.32 1.41 -12.04
CA TYR A 153 -2.78 2.71 -11.60
C TYR A 153 -1.62 3.63 -11.17
N SER A 154 -0.64 3.13 -10.41
CA SER A 154 0.49 3.96 -9.96
C SER A 154 1.35 4.47 -11.12
N TRP A 155 1.57 3.65 -12.15
CA TRP A 155 2.33 4.03 -13.34
C TRP A 155 1.56 5.05 -14.19
N TYR A 156 0.24 4.84 -14.34
CA TYR A 156 -0.64 5.78 -15.03
C TYR A 156 -0.72 7.13 -14.32
N SER A 157 -1.00 7.13 -13.00
CA SER A 157 -1.21 8.34 -12.21
C SER A 157 0.05 9.19 -12.04
N TYR A 158 1.23 8.56 -12.00
CA TYR A 158 2.50 9.28 -11.89
C TYR A 158 2.83 10.07 -13.16
N LYS A 159 2.52 9.52 -14.35
CA LYS A 159 2.75 10.21 -15.63
C LYS A 159 2.05 11.58 -15.67
N ASP A 160 0.87 11.66 -15.07
CA ASP A 160 0.03 12.87 -15.03
C ASP A 160 0.25 13.69 -13.76
N MET A 161 1.15 13.26 -12.87
CA MET A 161 1.46 13.92 -11.58
C MET A 161 0.19 14.28 -10.80
N VAL A 162 -0.74 13.33 -10.67
CA VAL A 162 -2.09 13.61 -10.15
C VAL A 162 -2.07 14.30 -8.78
N ALA A 163 -2.96 15.29 -8.61
CA ALA A 163 -3.24 15.88 -7.31
C ALA A 163 -3.68 14.81 -6.30
N GLY A 164 -3.32 15.00 -5.04
CA GLY A 164 -3.50 14.01 -3.97
C GLY A 164 -2.44 12.92 -3.93
N GLY A 165 -1.57 12.83 -4.94
CA GLY A 165 -0.48 11.84 -5.03
C GLY A 165 0.35 11.71 -3.75
N GLY A 166 0.73 12.84 -3.14
CA GLY A 166 1.52 12.86 -1.91
C GLY A 166 0.83 12.18 -0.72
N TRP A 167 -0.48 12.38 -0.57
CA TRP A 167 -1.29 11.67 0.43
C TRP A 167 -1.38 10.18 0.12
N PHE A 168 -1.68 9.82 -1.14
CA PHE A 168 -1.82 8.43 -1.55
C PHE A 168 -0.52 7.62 -1.33
N MET A 169 0.62 8.20 -1.69
CA MET A 169 1.93 7.55 -1.54
C MET A 169 2.34 7.46 -0.07
N THR A 170 2.19 8.55 0.69
CA THR A 170 2.59 8.59 2.11
C THR A 170 1.78 7.62 2.97
N MET A 171 0.47 7.54 2.76
CA MET A 171 -0.36 6.58 3.49
C MET A 171 0.00 5.14 3.12
N ASN A 172 0.27 4.85 1.83
CA ASN A 172 0.65 3.52 1.40
C ASN A 172 2.01 3.11 1.97
N PHE A 173 3.01 4.00 1.95
CA PHE A 173 4.30 3.75 2.61
C PHE A 173 4.11 3.43 4.10
N SER A 174 3.28 4.19 4.79
CA SER A 174 3.01 4.00 6.23
C SER A 174 2.37 2.64 6.52
N VAL A 175 1.34 2.26 5.75
CA VAL A 175 0.67 0.97 5.91
C VAL A 175 1.57 -0.20 5.49
N HIS A 176 2.33 -0.05 4.40
CA HIS A 176 3.29 -1.05 3.94
C HIS A 176 4.44 -1.23 4.93
N ALA A 177 4.90 -0.18 5.60
CA ALA A 177 5.89 -0.26 6.67
C ALA A 177 5.40 -1.20 7.79
N LEU A 178 4.15 -1.03 8.23
CA LEU A 178 3.55 -1.90 9.26
C LEU A 178 3.34 -3.34 8.75
N MET A 179 2.79 -3.49 7.55
CA MET A 179 2.47 -4.80 6.95
C MET A 179 3.73 -5.63 6.70
N TYR A 180 4.76 -5.07 6.05
CA TYR A 180 5.99 -5.81 5.75
C TYR A 180 6.83 -6.08 6.99
N SER A 181 6.84 -5.18 7.98
CA SER A 181 7.46 -5.46 9.28
C SER A 181 6.82 -6.66 9.95
N TYR A 182 5.49 -6.74 9.90
CA TYR A 182 4.74 -7.91 10.39
C TYR A 182 5.10 -9.18 9.61
N TYR A 183 5.16 -9.13 8.27
CA TYR A 183 5.54 -10.29 7.46
C TYR A 183 6.98 -10.75 7.69
N ALA A 184 7.94 -9.82 7.83
CA ALA A 184 9.33 -10.12 8.17
C ALA A 184 9.42 -10.82 9.52
N ALA A 185 8.75 -10.30 10.55
CA ALA A 185 8.72 -10.91 11.88
C ALA A 185 8.08 -12.32 11.85
N ARG A 186 6.97 -12.49 11.15
CA ARG A 186 6.31 -13.79 10.98
C ARG A 186 7.18 -14.79 10.22
N ALA A 187 7.86 -14.36 9.16
CA ALA A 187 8.77 -15.20 8.39
C ALA A 187 10.02 -15.59 9.20
N ALA A 188 10.49 -14.70 10.09
CA ALA A 188 11.58 -14.98 11.02
C ALA A 188 11.19 -16.01 12.09
N GLY A 189 9.90 -16.34 12.22
CA GLY A 189 9.36 -17.31 13.18
C GLY A 189 8.97 -16.71 14.51
N LEU A 190 8.92 -15.37 14.60
CA LEU A 190 8.45 -14.69 15.79
C LEU A 190 6.93 -14.91 15.92
N ARG A 191 6.49 -15.23 17.14
CA ARG A 191 5.06 -15.33 17.46
C ARG A 191 4.47 -13.93 17.60
N VAL A 192 4.00 -13.38 16.48
CA VAL A 192 3.35 -12.07 16.47
C VAL A 192 1.88 -12.20 16.93
N PRO A 193 1.42 -11.36 17.89
CA PRO A 193 0.08 -11.45 18.46
C PRO A 193 -1.03 -11.11 17.44
N ARG A 194 -2.20 -11.74 17.58
CA ARG A 194 -3.36 -11.55 16.69
C ARG A 194 -3.87 -10.10 16.61
N PRO A 195 -3.90 -9.31 17.70
CA PRO A 195 -4.29 -7.90 17.64
C PRO A 195 -3.49 -7.06 16.64
N LEU A 196 -2.19 -7.35 16.45
CA LEU A 196 -1.40 -6.62 15.45
C LEU A 196 -1.87 -6.90 14.02
N ALA A 197 -2.28 -8.13 13.72
CA ALA A 197 -2.85 -8.45 12.40
C ALA A 197 -4.20 -7.74 12.18
N VAL A 198 -5.01 -7.61 13.23
CA VAL A 198 -6.26 -6.84 13.19
C VAL A 198 -5.95 -5.36 12.94
N LEU A 199 -5.02 -4.77 13.70
CA LEU A 199 -4.59 -3.38 13.55
C LEU A 199 -4.11 -3.07 12.13
N ILE A 200 -3.28 -3.94 11.55
CA ILE A 200 -2.78 -3.77 10.17
C ILE A 200 -3.93 -3.79 9.16
N THR A 201 -4.85 -4.76 9.28
CA THR A 201 -5.98 -4.85 8.36
C THR A 201 -6.93 -3.66 8.53
N SER A 202 -7.14 -3.19 9.76
CA SER A 202 -7.90 -1.96 10.04
C SER A 202 -7.22 -0.72 9.45
N ALA A 203 -5.89 -0.62 9.53
CA ALA A 203 -5.13 0.46 8.90
C ALA A 203 -5.24 0.42 7.37
N GLN A 204 -5.21 -0.76 6.75
CA GLN A 204 -5.46 -0.93 5.31
C GLN A 204 -6.86 -0.47 4.90
N ILE A 205 -7.89 -0.80 5.69
CA ILE A 205 -9.27 -0.35 5.43
C ILE A 205 -9.37 1.19 5.59
N GLY A 206 -8.78 1.73 6.66
CA GLY A 206 -8.70 3.17 6.89
C GLY A 206 -8.01 3.92 5.74
N GLN A 207 -6.95 3.34 5.18
CA GLN A 207 -6.29 3.86 3.99
C GLN A 207 -7.25 3.95 2.79
N MET A 208 -8.12 2.97 2.58
CA MET A 208 -9.08 3.01 1.46
C MET A 208 -10.14 4.10 1.64
N PHE A 209 -10.64 4.29 2.87
CA PHE A 209 -11.55 5.39 3.20
C PHE A 209 -10.89 6.76 3.00
N MET A 210 -9.66 6.93 3.50
CA MET A 210 -8.89 8.15 3.28
C MET A 210 -8.64 8.40 1.78
N GLY A 211 -8.34 7.34 1.02
CA GLY A 211 -8.15 7.43 -0.43
C GLY A 211 -9.39 7.91 -1.17
N LEU A 212 -10.57 7.39 -0.82
CA LEU A 212 -11.85 7.86 -1.39
C LEU A 212 -12.13 9.32 -1.02
N THR A 213 -11.88 9.71 0.22
CA THR A 213 -12.04 11.10 0.69
C THR A 213 -11.12 12.06 -0.08
N VAL A 214 -9.84 11.71 -0.24
CA VAL A 214 -8.89 12.53 -1.02
C VAL A 214 -9.34 12.66 -2.47
N SER A 215 -9.77 11.57 -3.12
CA SER A 215 -10.30 11.61 -4.49
C SER A 215 -11.53 12.52 -4.62
N ALA A 216 -12.46 12.45 -3.66
CA ALA A 216 -13.66 13.30 -3.64
C ALA A 216 -13.31 14.79 -3.43
N LEU A 217 -12.32 15.10 -2.59
CA LEU A 217 -11.84 16.46 -2.38
C LEU A 217 -11.14 17.01 -3.62
N VAL A 218 -10.29 16.21 -4.28
CA VAL A 218 -9.66 16.55 -5.56
C VAL A 218 -10.73 16.86 -6.61
N TYR A 219 -11.75 16.00 -6.75
CA TYR A 219 -12.88 16.23 -7.65
C TYR A 219 -13.59 17.55 -7.36
N ARG A 220 -13.94 17.80 -6.09
CA ARG A 220 -14.65 19.02 -5.68
C ARG A 220 -13.84 20.27 -6.00
N TRP A 221 -12.55 20.29 -5.68
CA TRP A 221 -11.70 21.46 -5.88
C TRP A 221 -11.23 21.66 -7.32
N MET A 222 -11.18 20.59 -8.12
CA MET A 222 -10.93 20.68 -9.56
C MET A 222 -12.04 21.47 -10.27
N GLN A 223 -13.30 21.28 -9.87
CA GLN A 223 -14.44 22.05 -10.41
C GLN A 223 -14.36 23.55 -10.11
N HIS A 224 -13.57 23.96 -9.10
CA HIS A 224 -13.38 25.35 -8.72
C HIS A 224 -12.11 25.97 -9.36
N GLY A 225 -11.37 25.22 -10.17
CA GLY A 225 -10.16 25.70 -10.88
C GLY A 225 -8.86 25.65 -10.08
N ASP A 226 -8.90 25.24 -8.80
CA ASP A 226 -7.76 25.32 -7.87
C ASP A 226 -6.93 24.02 -7.78
N CYS A 227 -7.26 23.00 -8.59
CA CYS A 227 -6.66 21.66 -8.50
C CYS A 227 -6.48 21.04 -9.89
N PRO A 228 -5.29 21.11 -10.50
CA PRO A 228 -5.04 20.50 -11.80
C PRO A 228 -5.03 18.97 -11.66
N SER A 229 -6.03 18.31 -12.22
CA SER A 229 -6.14 16.85 -12.29
C SER A 229 -6.99 16.45 -13.50
N HIS A 230 -7.02 15.16 -13.81
CA HIS A 230 -7.82 14.61 -14.91
C HIS A 230 -9.00 13.79 -14.38
N MET A 231 -10.16 13.94 -15.02
CA MET A 231 -11.38 13.22 -14.63
C MET A 231 -11.19 11.70 -14.67
N ASP A 232 -10.47 11.20 -15.68
CA ASP A 232 -10.18 9.78 -15.83
C ASP A 232 -9.36 9.26 -14.65
N ASN A 233 -8.34 10.02 -14.21
CA ASN A 233 -7.53 9.65 -13.05
C ASN A 233 -8.36 9.56 -11.78
N ILE A 234 -9.22 10.55 -11.52
CA ILE A 234 -10.12 10.57 -10.36
C ILE A 234 -11.08 9.38 -10.40
N THR A 235 -11.62 9.07 -11.58
CA THR A 235 -12.55 7.94 -11.79
C THR A 235 -11.85 6.62 -11.51
N TRP A 236 -10.68 6.37 -12.12
CA TRP A 236 -9.91 5.15 -11.89
C TRP A 236 -9.44 5.02 -10.45
N ALA A 237 -9.02 6.12 -9.81
CA ALA A 237 -8.67 6.15 -8.39
C ALA A 237 -9.86 5.71 -7.53
N SER A 238 -11.02 6.33 -7.74
CA SER A 238 -12.23 6.09 -6.95
C SER A 238 -12.71 4.66 -7.11
N LEU A 239 -12.73 4.13 -8.34
CA LEU A 239 -13.08 2.74 -8.63
C LEU A 239 -12.11 1.77 -7.94
N MET A 240 -10.80 2.01 -8.05
CA MET A 240 -9.78 1.18 -7.41
C MET A 240 -9.95 1.17 -5.89
N TYR A 241 -9.99 2.34 -5.24
CA TYR A 241 -10.12 2.44 -3.78
C TYR A 241 -11.45 1.87 -3.27
N LEU A 242 -12.55 2.05 -4.00
CA LEU A 242 -13.83 1.46 -3.65
C LEU A 242 -13.79 -0.07 -3.74
N SER A 243 -13.21 -0.62 -4.81
CA SER A 243 -13.06 -2.07 -4.96
C SER A 243 -12.23 -2.67 -3.83
N TYR A 244 -11.14 -2.01 -3.44
CA TYR A 244 -10.29 -2.45 -2.32
C TYR A 244 -11.02 -2.35 -1.00
N LEU A 245 -11.74 -1.27 -0.74
CA LEU A 245 -12.53 -1.11 0.47
C LEU A 245 -13.50 -2.28 0.66
N LEU A 246 -14.25 -2.65 -0.39
CA LEU A 246 -15.18 -3.78 -0.34
C LEU A 246 -14.46 -5.11 -0.11
N LEU A 247 -13.37 -5.37 -0.84
CA LEU A 247 -12.64 -6.63 -0.73
C LEU A 247 -11.94 -6.79 0.63
N PHE A 248 -11.30 -5.74 1.15
CA PHE A 248 -10.67 -5.76 2.47
C PHE A 248 -11.69 -5.83 3.60
N SER A 249 -12.82 -5.13 3.48
CA SER A 249 -13.91 -5.23 4.47
C SER A 249 -14.50 -6.65 4.50
N ASN A 250 -14.71 -7.25 3.34
CA ASN A 250 -15.15 -8.64 3.23
C ASN A 250 -14.11 -9.61 3.84
N PHE A 251 -12.82 -9.42 3.54
CA PHE A 251 -11.74 -10.20 4.14
C PHE A 251 -11.71 -10.06 5.67
N PHE A 252 -11.86 -8.84 6.18
CA PHE A 252 -11.86 -8.55 7.61
C PHE A 252 -13.04 -9.23 8.32
N TYR A 253 -14.24 -9.11 7.74
CA TYR A 253 -15.44 -9.76 8.26
C TYR A 253 -15.28 -11.27 8.37
N HIS A 254 -14.82 -11.93 7.31
CA HIS A 254 -14.67 -13.39 7.31
C HIS A 254 -13.52 -13.89 8.19
N THR A 255 -12.43 -13.13 8.31
CA THR A 255 -11.22 -13.57 9.02
C THR A 255 -11.27 -13.27 10.52
N TYR A 256 -11.82 -12.12 10.90
CA TYR A 256 -11.77 -11.64 12.29
C TYR A 256 -13.13 -11.73 12.98
N LEU A 257 -14.19 -11.21 12.36
CA LEU A 257 -15.50 -11.08 13.02
C LEU A 257 -16.29 -12.40 13.01
N ARG A 258 -16.44 -13.04 11.85
CA ARG A 258 -17.18 -14.30 11.73
C ARG A 258 -16.55 -15.44 12.53
N ARG A 259 -15.22 -15.46 12.64
CA ARG A 259 -14.52 -16.46 13.44
C ARG A 259 -14.73 -16.22 14.94
N GLN A 260 -14.69 -14.96 15.38
CA GLN A 260 -15.01 -14.60 16.77
C GLN A 260 -16.46 -14.93 17.13
N SER A 261 -17.42 -14.70 16.24
CA SER A 261 -18.82 -15.06 16.51
C SER A 261 -19.02 -16.57 16.63
N GLN A 262 -18.35 -17.37 15.78
CA GLN A 262 -18.36 -18.82 15.89
C GLN A 262 -17.70 -19.33 17.19
N ASP A 263 -16.55 -18.79 17.57
CA ASP A 263 -15.85 -19.14 18.82
C ASP A 263 -16.69 -18.74 20.05
N ALA A 264 -17.37 -17.58 20.02
CA ALA A 264 -18.26 -17.12 21.08
C ALA A 264 -19.53 -17.96 21.20
N SER A 265 -20.18 -18.32 20.08
CA SER A 265 -21.35 -19.21 20.08
C SER A 265 -21.00 -20.64 20.52
N ALA A 266 -19.81 -21.14 20.18
CA ALA A 266 -19.34 -22.45 20.63
C ALA A 266 -19.09 -22.47 22.15
N ASN A 267 -18.44 -21.45 22.71
CA ASN A 267 -18.23 -21.32 24.15
C ASN A 267 -19.55 -21.08 24.91
N GLY A 268 -20.49 -20.31 24.34
CA GLY A 268 -21.83 -20.12 24.92
C GLY A 268 -22.62 -21.43 25.00
N ASN A 269 -22.58 -22.25 23.95
CA ASN A 269 -23.22 -23.58 23.95
C ASN A 269 -22.50 -24.59 24.85
N ALA A 270 -21.18 -24.48 25.03
CA ALA A 270 -20.44 -25.31 25.98
C ALA A 270 -20.86 -25.00 27.42
N ASN A 271 -20.87 -23.71 27.81
CA ASN A 271 -21.28 -23.30 29.15
C ASN A 271 -22.76 -23.59 29.45
N ALA A 272 -23.65 -23.46 28.44
CA ALA A 272 -25.07 -23.81 28.59
C ALA A 272 -25.32 -25.32 28.76
N LYS A 273 -24.42 -26.18 28.28
CA LYS A 273 -24.48 -27.64 28.51
C LYS A 273 -23.94 -28.01 29.89
N THR A 274 -22.91 -27.32 30.38
CA THR A 274 -22.37 -27.57 31.73
C THR A 274 -23.38 -27.17 32.82
N CYS A 275 -24.14 -26.08 32.65
CA CYS A 275 -25.19 -25.68 33.60
C CYS A 275 -26.49 -26.53 33.56
N LYS A 276 -26.60 -27.51 32.65
CA LYS A 276 -27.75 -28.44 32.59
C LYS A 276 -27.43 -29.84 33.15
N ALA A 277 -26.22 -30.04 33.66
CA ALA A 277 -25.74 -31.31 34.18
C ALA A 277 -25.57 -31.30 35.72
N GLU A 278 -26.04 -30.25 36.41
CA GLU A 278 -26.18 -30.17 37.87
C GLU A 278 -27.65 -30.26 38.28
#